data_AF-A0A968YCY4-F1
#
_entry.id   AF-A0A968YCY4-F1
#
_cell.length_a   1.000
_cell.length_b   1.000
_cell.length_c   1.000
_cell.angle_alpha   90.00
_cell.angle_beta   90.00
_cell.angle_gamma   90.00
#
_symmetry.space_group_name_H-M   'P 1'
#
loop_
_entity.id
_entity.type
_entity.pdbx_description
1 polymer ?
#
loop_
_entity_poly.entity_id
_entity_poly.type
_entity_poly.pdbx_seq_one_letter_code
_entity_poly.pdbx_strand_id
1 'polypeptide(L)'
;MLEQYAEPEPTKLQPKSLWSKLGLVTGYSLRDIAEFARAEGFSHSPDALLPIQKVWLRNIVLCNWAVREGHFDLWSDADREFCKLWGEVEEKELIEAWIEYCQEKNS
;
A
#
# COMPACT_ATOMS: atom_id res chain seq x y z
N MET A 1 -36.04 -15.09 31.69
CA MET A 1 -34.83 -14.32 31.35
C MET A 1 -34.34 -14.86 30.02
N LEU A 2 -34.41 -14.06 28.95
CA LEU A 2 -33.88 -14.42 27.63
C LEU A 2 -32.47 -13.86 27.58
N GLU A 3 -31.47 -14.73 27.58
CA GLU A 3 -30.08 -14.35 27.34
C GLU A 3 -29.96 -13.88 25.89
N GLN A 4 -29.73 -12.58 25.72
CA GLN A 4 -29.38 -11.99 24.44
C GLN A 4 -27.98 -12.47 24.08
N TYR A 5 -27.90 -13.32 23.06
CA TYR A 5 -26.64 -13.66 22.42
C TYR A 5 -26.11 -12.37 21.76
N ALA A 6 -25.10 -11.76 22.35
CA ALA A 6 -24.32 -10.74 21.69
C ALA A 6 -23.64 -11.37 20.48
N GLU A 7 -24.01 -10.95 19.27
CA GLU A 7 -23.29 -11.30 18.06
C GLU A 7 -21.84 -10.84 18.21
N PRO A 8 -20.83 -11.69 17.89
CA PRO A 8 -19.45 -11.26 17.93
C PRO A 8 -19.27 -10.11 16.94
N GLU A 9 -18.71 -8.98 17.41
CA GLU A 9 -18.38 -7.86 16.54
C GLU A 9 -17.62 -8.37 15.31
N PRO A 10 -17.92 -7.87 14.09
CA PRO A 10 -17.21 -8.27 12.89
C PRO A 10 -15.74 -7.94 13.12
N THR A 11 -14.94 -8.99 13.30
CA THR A 11 -13.51 -8.88 13.50
C THR A 11 -12.99 -8.14 12.27
N LYS A 12 -12.61 -6.86 12.42
CA LYS A 12 -11.98 -6.11 11.33
C LYS A 12 -10.87 -6.99 10.81
N LEU A 13 -11.05 -7.55 9.61
CA LEU A 13 -10.09 -8.43 8.95
C LEU A 13 -8.82 -7.61 8.79
N GLN A 14 -7.91 -7.71 9.76
CA GLN A 14 -6.60 -7.09 9.61
C GLN A 14 -5.97 -7.72 8.37
N PRO A 15 -5.53 -6.92 7.38
CA PRO A 15 -4.97 -7.47 6.16
C PRO A 15 -3.76 -8.35 6.51
N LYS A 16 -3.89 -9.66 6.25
CA LYS A 16 -2.89 -10.66 6.63
C LYS A 16 -1.60 -10.58 5.80
N SER A 17 -1.61 -9.87 4.68
CA SER A 17 -0.47 -9.69 3.79
C SER A 17 -0.28 -8.23 3.37
N LEU A 18 0.97 -7.87 3.05
CA LEU A 18 1.35 -6.59 2.47
C LEU A 18 0.46 -6.22 1.27
N TRP A 19 0.19 -7.19 0.39
CA TRP A 19 -0.61 -6.99 -0.82
C TRP A 19 -2.07 -6.70 -0.52
N SER A 20 -2.65 -7.38 0.47
CA SER A 20 -4.02 -7.07 0.91
C SER A 20 -4.09 -5.67 1.49
N LYS A 21 -3.09 -5.26 2.29
CA LYS A 21 -3.03 -3.91 2.86
C LYS A 21 -2.91 -2.85 1.76
N LEU A 22 -2.01 -3.06 0.79
CA LEU A 22 -1.86 -2.18 -0.36
C LEU A 22 -3.15 -2.09 -1.18
N GLY A 23 -3.82 -3.21 -1.45
CA GLY A 23 -5.08 -3.21 -2.19
C GLY A 23 -6.20 -2.46 -1.47
N LEU A 24 -6.27 -2.56 -0.13
CA LEU A 24 -7.25 -1.82 0.67
C LEU A 24 -7.04 -0.30 0.59
N VAL A 25 -5.79 0.17 0.64
CA VAL A 25 -5.51 1.63 0.66
C VAL A 25 -5.45 2.26 -0.72
N THR A 26 -4.99 1.51 -1.73
CA THR A 26 -4.81 2.04 -3.10
C THR A 26 -5.97 1.72 -4.05
N GLY A 27 -6.86 0.78 -3.67
CA GLY A 27 -7.87 0.21 -4.56
C GLY A 27 -7.32 -0.73 -5.63
N TYR A 28 -6.01 -0.98 -5.68
CA TYR A 28 -5.43 -1.93 -6.63
C TYR A 28 -5.81 -3.36 -6.28
N SER A 29 -6.20 -4.13 -7.30
CA SER A 29 -6.36 -5.57 -7.15
C SER A 29 -4.99 -6.27 -7.06
N LEU A 30 -4.97 -7.51 -6.57
CA LEU A 30 -3.76 -8.32 -6.58
C LEU A 30 -3.21 -8.51 -8.01
N ARG A 31 -4.09 -8.51 -9.02
CA ARG A 31 -3.71 -8.59 -10.43
C ARG A 31 -2.96 -7.33 -10.87
N ASP A 32 -3.40 -6.15 -10.46
CA ASP A 32 -2.71 -4.89 -10.78
C ASP A 32 -1.32 -4.86 -10.15
N ILE A 33 -1.20 -5.32 -8.89
CA ILE A 33 0.09 -5.47 -8.20
C ILE A 33 1.01 -6.45 -8.94
N ALA A 34 0.48 -7.55 -9.47
CA ALA A 34 1.25 -8.50 -10.28
C ALA A 34 1.70 -7.90 -11.63
N GLU A 35 0.88 -7.03 -12.25
CA GLU A 35 1.27 -6.29 -13.46
C GLU A 35 2.42 -5.31 -13.18
N PHE A 36 2.41 -4.60 -12.04
CA PHE A 36 3.55 -3.80 -11.61
C PHE A 36 4.81 -4.66 -11.42
N ALA A 37 4.68 -5.81 -10.74
CA ALA A 37 5.81 -6.73 -10.56
C ALA A 37 6.40 -7.18 -11.90
N ARG A 38 5.53 -7.48 -12.88
CA ARG A 38 5.92 -7.88 -14.23
C ARG A 38 6.63 -6.76 -14.99
N ALA A 39 6.14 -5.52 -14.87
CA ALA A 39 6.76 -4.35 -15.52
C ALA A 39 8.21 -4.13 -15.04
N GLU A 40 8.49 -4.44 -13.77
CA GLU A 40 9.82 -4.38 -13.17
C GLU A 40 10.70 -5.61 -13.44
N GLY A 41 10.20 -6.58 -14.22
CA GLY A 41 10.91 -7.82 -14.54
C GLY A 41 10.97 -8.82 -13.38
N PHE A 42 10.11 -8.69 -12.36
CA PHE A 42 10.03 -9.63 -11.25
C PHE A 42 9.18 -10.87 -11.59
N SER A 43 9.17 -11.83 -10.66
CA SER A 43 8.25 -12.97 -10.74
C SER A 43 6.79 -12.48 -10.77
N HIS A 44 5.95 -13.20 -11.53
CA HIS A 44 4.53 -12.87 -11.70
C HIS A 44 3.70 -13.04 -10.43
N SER A 45 4.21 -13.77 -9.43
CA SER A 45 3.55 -13.92 -8.14
C SER A 45 4.17 -12.97 -7.12
N PRO A 46 3.42 -11.95 -6.64
CA PRO A 46 3.91 -11.03 -5.60
C PRO A 46 4.38 -11.76 -4.33
N ASP A 47 3.77 -12.90 -4.00
CA ASP A 47 4.15 -13.68 -2.82
C ASP A 47 5.50 -14.40 -2.98
N ALA A 48 5.89 -14.73 -4.21
CA ALA A 48 7.15 -15.39 -4.54
C ALA A 48 8.36 -14.44 -4.60
N LEU A 49 8.14 -13.14 -4.41
CA LEU A 49 9.20 -12.13 -4.43
C LEU A 49 10.14 -12.25 -3.23
N LEU A 50 11.42 -11.95 -3.47
CA LEU A 50 12.39 -11.79 -2.40
C LEU A 50 11.99 -10.59 -1.51
N PRO A 51 12.35 -10.57 -0.22
CA PRO A 51 11.98 -9.48 0.68
C PRO A 51 12.28 -8.08 0.13
N ILE A 52 13.46 -7.88 -0.47
CA ILE A 52 13.83 -6.59 -1.07
C ILE A 52 12.96 -6.23 -2.28
N GLN A 53 12.58 -7.21 -3.10
CA GLN A 53 11.67 -6.99 -4.23
C GLN A 53 10.26 -6.63 -3.75
N LYS A 54 9.82 -7.16 -2.60
CA LYS A 54 8.53 -6.80 -2.00
C LYS A 54 8.51 -5.34 -1.56
N VAL A 55 9.60 -4.90 -0.95
CA VAL A 55 9.82 -3.50 -0.55
C VAL A 55 9.79 -2.57 -1.76
N TRP A 56 10.55 -2.90 -2.83
CA TRP A 56 10.57 -2.10 -4.05
C TRP A 56 9.19 -2.03 -4.72
N LEU A 57 8.51 -3.17 -4.85
CA LEU A 57 7.19 -3.22 -5.45
C LEU A 57 6.17 -2.42 -4.65
N ARG A 58 6.21 -2.47 -3.31
CA ARG A 58 5.35 -1.63 -2.46
C ARG A 58 5.53 -0.14 -2.81
N ASN A 59 6.78 0.34 -2.88
CA ASN A 59 7.05 1.74 -3.14
C ASN A 59 6.52 2.16 -4.52
N ILE A 60 6.75 1.33 -5.55
CA ILE A 60 6.24 1.58 -6.90
C ILE A 60 4.71 1.70 -6.90
N VAL A 61 4.03 0.77 -6.23
CA VAL A 61 2.57 0.78 -6.12
C VAL A 61 2.06 2.05 -5.42
N LEU A 62 2.70 2.46 -4.32
CA LEU A 62 2.31 3.65 -3.55
C LEU A 62 2.58 4.96 -4.29
N CYS A 63 3.74 5.09 -4.95
CA CYS A 63 4.06 6.27 -5.75
C CYS A 63 3.16 6.35 -7.00
N ASN A 64 2.89 5.23 -7.65
CA ASN A 64 1.99 5.20 -8.80
C ASN A 64 0.55 5.56 -8.39
N TRP A 65 0.06 5.02 -7.27
CA TRP A 65 -1.23 5.41 -6.70
C TRP A 65 -1.30 6.92 -6.46
N ALA A 66 -0.28 7.50 -5.83
CA ALA A 66 -0.27 8.93 -5.50
C ALA A 66 -0.34 9.83 -6.75
N VAL A 67 0.33 9.43 -7.84
CA VAL A 67 0.21 10.12 -9.14
C VAL A 67 -1.17 9.92 -9.76
N ARG A 68 -1.70 8.69 -9.74
CA ARG A 68 -3.02 8.37 -10.29
C ARG A 68 -4.14 9.17 -9.64
N GLU A 69 -4.09 9.34 -8.32
CA GLU A 69 -5.07 10.12 -7.55
C GLU A 69 -4.82 11.64 -7.61
N GLY A 70 -3.76 12.10 -8.30
CA GLY A 70 -3.47 13.52 -8.49
C GLY A 70 -2.83 14.22 -7.28
N HIS A 71 -2.20 13.48 -6.36
CA HIS A 71 -1.39 14.07 -5.28
C HIS A 71 -0.02 14.59 -5.78
N PHE A 72 0.41 14.07 -6.94
CA PHE A 72 1.63 14.46 -7.64
C PHE A 72 1.42 14.41 -9.15
N ASP A 73 2.02 15.36 -9.88
CA ASP A 73 1.97 15.39 -11.34
C ASP A 73 2.93 14.38 -11.98
N LEU A 74 4.06 14.12 -11.32
CA LEU A 74 5.14 13.29 -11.84
C LEU A 74 5.53 12.21 -10.84
N TRP A 75 5.81 11.01 -11.38
CA TRP A 75 6.29 9.88 -10.58
C TRP A 75 7.58 10.20 -9.82
N SER A 76 8.52 10.93 -10.44
CA SER A 76 9.77 11.33 -9.79
C SER A 76 9.58 12.24 -8.58
N ASP A 77 8.51 13.04 -8.55
CA ASP A 77 8.21 13.88 -7.39
C ASP A 77 7.59 13.05 -6.27
N ALA A 78 6.69 12.12 -6.60
CA ALA A 78 6.14 11.18 -5.64
C ALA A 78 7.25 10.32 -5.01
N ASP A 79 8.15 9.75 -5.81
CA ASP A 79 9.25 8.91 -5.34
C ASP A 79 10.23 9.68 -4.43
N ARG A 80 10.56 10.93 -4.78
CA ARG A 80 11.42 11.79 -3.96
C ARG A 80 10.81 12.06 -2.59
N GLU A 81 9.54 12.46 -2.52
CA GLU A 81 8.88 12.72 -1.23
C GLU A 81 8.67 11.43 -0.43
N PHE A 82 8.35 10.32 -1.11
CA PHE A 82 8.24 9.00 -0.48
C PHE A 82 9.57 8.58 0.18
N CYS A 83 10.70 8.77 -0.51
CA CYS A 83 12.02 8.43 0.00
C CYS A 83 12.40 9.24 1.25
N LYS A 84 11.98 10.51 1.34
CA LYS A 84 12.19 11.30 2.56
C LYS A 84 11.40 10.71 3.72
N LEU A 85 10.12 10.44 3.51
CA LEU A 85 9.25 9.88 4.54
C LEU A 85 9.75 8.51 5.03
N TRP A 86 10.27 7.69 4.12
CA TRP A 86 10.82 6.37 4.47
C TRP A 86 12.04 6.46 5.41
N GLY A 87 12.79 7.56 5.40
CA GLY A 87 13.84 7.81 6.38
C GLY A 87 13.35 8.31 7.74
N GLU A 88 12.08 8.74 7.84
CA GLU A 88 11.52 9.41 9.01
C GLU A 88 10.57 8.52 9.83
N VAL A 89 9.93 7.53 9.20
CA VAL A 89 8.96 6.63 9.86
C VAL A 89 9.42 5.17 9.86
N GLU A 90 8.90 4.39 10.81
CA GLU A 90 9.18 2.94 10.82
C GLU A 90 8.54 2.24 9.61
N GLU A 91 9.22 1.22 9.09
CA GLU A 91 8.78 0.41 7.93
C GLU A 91 7.33 -0.09 8.03
N LYS A 92 6.88 -0.42 9.25
CA LYS A 92 5.52 -0.94 9.52
C LYS A 92 4.42 0.12 9.35
N GLU A 93 4.77 1.39 9.50
CA GLU A 93 3.87 2.57 9.50
C GLU A 93 3.91 3.31 8.15
N LEU A 94 4.88 2.99 7.30
CA LEU A 94 5.15 3.73 6.06
C LEU A 94 3.97 3.81 5.11
N ILE A 95 3.15 2.76 5.04
CA ILE A 95 1.96 2.76 4.17
C ILE A 95 0.97 3.80 4.66
N GLU A 96 0.57 3.76 5.93
CA GLU A 96 -0.36 4.72 6.52
C GLU A 96 0.18 6.14 6.44
N ALA A 97 1.42 6.35 6.85
CA ALA A 97 2.05 7.67 6.84
C ALA A 97 2.07 8.28 5.43
N TRP A 98 2.32 7.47 4.39
CA TRP A 98 2.31 7.95 3.00
C TRP A 98 0.91 8.37 2.53
N ILE A 99 -0.11 7.58 2.87
CA ILE A 99 -1.51 7.90 2.51
C ILE A 99 -1.93 9.21 3.20
N GLU A 100 -1.64 9.36 4.49
CA GLU A 100 -1.92 10.58 5.25
C GLU A 100 -1.21 11.79 4.65
N TYR A 101 0.10 11.69 4.39
CA TYR A 101 0.89 12.73 3.75
C TYR A 101 0.28 13.19 2.41
N CYS A 102 -0.16 12.26 1.57
CA CYS A 102 -0.78 12.57 0.29
C CYS A 102 -2.12 13.30 0.45
N GLN A 103 -2.95 12.87 1.41
CA GLN A 103 -4.27 13.44 1.66
C GLN A 103 -4.18 14.86 2.24
N GLU A 104 -3.23 15.12 3.14
CA GLU A 104 -3.02 16.45 3.72
C GLU A 104 -2.55 17.47 2.68
N LYS A 105 -1.69 17.06 1.74
CA LYS A 105 -1.18 17.93 0.68
C LYS A 105 -2.27 18.48 -0.26
N ASN A 106 -3.40 17.76 -0.37
CA ASN A 106 -4.52 18.12 -1.22
C ASN A 106 -5.70 18.75 -0.45
N SER A 107 -5.55 18.99 0.87
CA SER A 107 -6.53 19.68 1.72
C SER A 107 -6.27 21.18 1.78
#